data_AF-A0A967AYI9-F1
#
_entry.id   AF-A0A967AYI9-F1
#
_cell.length_a   1.000
_cell.length_b   1.000
_cell.length_c   1.000
_cell.angle_alpha   90.00
_cell.angle_beta   90.00
_cell.angle_gamma   90.00
#
_symmetry.space_group_name_H-M   'P 1'
#
loop_
_entity.id
_entity.type
_entity.pdbx_description
1 polymer ?
#
loop_
_entity_poly.entity_id
_entity_poly.type
_entity_poly.pdbx_seq_one_letter_code
_entity_poly.pdbx_strand_id
1 'polypeptide(L)'
;RHIDHIRRHTDGGPTSMDNGQGLCASCNYLKEHPDWHTRRDTSSDHSGSGGSRRHTVSTTTPTGHAYTSTPPPLPLPTIDAQHPSRFEQELLRLVMAA
;
A
#
# COMPACT_ATOMS: atom_id res chain seq x y z
N ARG A 1 -11.14 7.65 -1.56
CA ARG A 1 -10.22 7.18 -0.49
C ARG A 1 -9.64 8.42 0.20
N HIS A 2 -9.56 8.43 1.52
CA HIS A 2 -8.89 9.47 2.31
C HIS A 2 -7.52 8.95 2.73
N ILE A 3 -6.52 9.82 2.85
CA ILE A 3 -5.18 9.47 3.32
C ILE A 3 -4.95 10.19 4.64
N ASP A 4 -4.52 9.46 5.65
CA ASP A 4 -4.17 10.00 6.96
C ASP A 4 -3.02 9.20 7.59
N HIS A 5 -2.55 9.62 8.75
CA HIS A 5 -1.42 9.04 9.43
C HIS A 5 -1.78 7.73 10.14
N ILE A 6 -0.87 6.75 10.14
CA ILE A 6 -0.97 5.51 10.93
C ILE A 6 -0.86 5.87 12.41
N ARG A 7 0.25 6.49 12.81
CA ARG A 7 0.38 7.20 14.08
C ARG A 7 -0.09 8.62 13.86
N ARG A 8 -1.16 9.04 14.54
CA ARG A 8 -1.74 10.37 14.42
C ARG A 8 -0.67 11.45 14.50
N HIS A 9 -0.82 12.48 13.67
CA HIS A 9 0.08 13.64 13.68
C HIS A 9 0.05 14.35 15.05
N THR A 10 -1.13 14.44 15.67
CA THR A 10 -1.31 15.00 17.02
C THR A 10 -0.56 14.24 18.11
N ASP A 11 -0.29 12.95 17.90
CA ASP A 11 0.51 12.11 18.81
C ASP A 11 2.00 12.10 18.43
N GLY A 12 2.44 13.06 17.60
CA GLY A 12 3.81 13.18 17.12
C GLY A 12 4.20 12.21 16.00
N GLY A 13 3.22 11.65 15.28
CA GLY A 13 3.49 10.85 14.08
C GLY A 13 4.01 11.73 12.93
N PRO A 14 5.13 11.35 12.27
CA PRO A 14 5.71 12.18 11.21
C PRO A 14 4.85 12.14 9.94
N THR A 15 4.73 13.26 9.25
CA THR A 15 4.19 13.28 7.89
C THR A 15 5.20 12.65 6.94
N SER A 16 4.94 11.40 6.55
CA SER A 16 5.81 10.61 5.69
C SER A 16 4.99 9.56 4.94
N MET A 17 5.54 9.04 3.84
CA MET A 17 4.90 7.94 3.10
C MET A 17 4.75 6.67 3.94
N ASP A 18 5.72 6.35 4.79
CA ASP A 18 5.68 5.15 5.64
C ASP A 18 4.62 5.26 6.74
N ASN A 19 4.39 6.47 7.27
CA ASN A 19 3.31 6.76 8.21
C ASN A 19 1.96 7.04 7.52
N GLY A 20 1.84 6.92 6.19
CA GLY A 20 0.60 7.14 5.46
C GLY A 20 -0.28 5.88 5.44
N GLN A 21 -1.59 6.07 5.58
CA GLN A 21 -2.60 5.02 5.45
C GLN A 21 -3.82 5.57 4.71
N GLY A 22 -4.24 4.88 3.65
CA GLY A 22 -5.45 5.27 2.95
C GLY A 22 -6.65 4.39 3.32
N LEU A 23 -7.71 4.99 3.84
CA LEU A 23 -8.97 4.35 4.24
C LEU A 23 -10.19 5.12 3.68
N CYS A 24 -11.41 4.68 3.98
CA CYS A 24 -12.57 5.53 3.80
C CYS A 24 -12.66 6.58 4.92
N ALA A 25 -13.53 7.58 4.76
CA ALA A 25 -13.70 8.64 5.76
C ALA A 25 -14.14 8.09 7.13
N SER A 26 -15.13 7.18 7.16
CA SER A 26 -15.64 6.59 8.40
C SER A 26 -14.56 5.83 9.17
N CYS A 27 -13.73 5.05 8.48
CA CYS A 27 -12.65 4.31 9.12
C CYS A 27 -11.56 5.25 9.65
N ASN A 28 -11.27 6.35 8.94
CA ASN A 28 -10.35 7.38 9.45
C ASN A 28 -10.91 8.01 10.72
N TYR A 29 -12.17 8.44 10.74
CA TYR A 29 -12.75 9.04 11.95
C TYR A 29 -12.82 8.06 13.13
N LEU A 30 -13.07 6.77 12.87
CA LEU A 30 -13.11 5.77 13.93
C LEU A 30 -11.74 5.56 14.60
N LYS A 31 -10.66 5.50 13.82
CA LYS A 31 -9.30 5.29 14.38
C LYS A 31 -8.73 6.50 15.13
N GLU A 32 -9.34 7.68 14.98
CA GLU A 32 -8.95 8.88 15.75
C GLU A 32 -9.38 8.78 17.22
N HIS A 33 -10.28 7.85 17.56
CA HIS A 33 -10.69 7.63 18.94
C HIS A 33 -9.48 7.23 19.82
N PRO A 34 -9.33 7.77 21.05
CA PRO A 34 -8.16 7.52 21.91
C PRO A 34 -7.89 6.04 22.20
N ASP A 35 -8.95 5.25 22.37
CA ASP A 35 -8.87 3.81 22.66
C ASP A 35 -8.62 2.94 21.42
N TRP A 36 -8.46 3.55 20.24
CA TRP A 36 -8.01 2.87 19.03
C TRP A 36 -6.53 3.15 18.82
N HIS A 37 -5.77 2.10 18.52
CA HIS A 37 -4.35 2.20 18.27
C HIS A 37 -3.99 1.62 16.91
N THR A 38 -3.21 2.36 16.14
CA THR A 38 -2.78 1.94 14.81
C THR A 38 -1.26 2.04 14.71
N ARG A 39 -0.59 1.00 14.22
CA ARG A 39 0.87 0.92 14.14
C ARG A 39 1.33 0.27 12.84
N ARG A 40 2.44 0.80 12.27
CA ARG A 40 3.17 0.17 11.16
C ARG A 40 3.93 -1.04 11.69
N ASP A 41 3.66 -2.22 11.12
CA ASP A 41 4.28 -3.48 11.51
C ASP A 41 5.56 -3.81 10.71
N THR A 42 6.73 -3.34 11.13
CA THR A 42 7.99 -3.55 10.39
C THR A 42 8.46 -5.01 10.29
N SER A 43 7.81 -5.97 10.98
CA SER A 43 8.19 -7.39 10.89
C SER A 43 7.84 -8.00 9.53
N SER A 44 6.81 -7.47 8.85
CA SER A 44 6.34 -7.98 7.55
C SER A 44 7.17 -7.51 6.35
N ASP A 45 8.28 -6.81 6.60
CA ASP A 45 9.19 -6.32 5.56
C ASP A 45 10.02 -7.44 4.89
N HIS A 46 9.76 -8.71 5.21
CA HIS A 46 10.44 -9.86 4.63
C HIS A 46 10.22 -9.95 3.11
N SER A 47 11.32 -9.83 2.37
CA SER A 47 11.45 -10.08 0.94
C SER A 47 11.24 -11.56 0.65
N GLY A 48 9.99 -11.99 0.46
CA GLY A 48 9.71 -13.26 -0.19
C GLY A 48 10.21 -13.22 -1.64
N SER A 49 10.85 -14.30 -2.11
CA SER A 49 11.40 -14.42 -3.47
C SER A 49 10.41 -13.94 -4.54
N GLY A 50 10.60 -12.72 -5.01
CA GLY A 50 9.81 -12.08 -6.07
C GLY A 50 8.99 -10.83 -5.70
N GLY A 51 8.95 -10.36 -4.44
CA GLY A 51 7.99 -9.31 -4.03
C GLY A 51 8.57 -8.17 -3.21
N SER A 52 8.33 -6.94 -3.66
CA SER A 52 8.66 -5.69 -2.96
C SER A 52 8.15 -5.65 -1.51
N ARG A 53 8.86 -4.94 -0.63
CA ARG A 53 8.53 -4.71 0.80
C ARG A 53 7.06 -4.26 0.93
N ARG A 54 6.21 -5.05 1.60
CA ARG A 54 4.78 -4.73 1.75
C ARG A 54 4.51 -3.91 3.00
N HIS A 55 3.75 -2.84 2.84
CA HIS A 55 3.32 -1.98 3.94
C HIS A 55 2.19 -2.64 4.72
N THR A 56 2.41 -3.00 5.98
CA THR A 56 1.41 -3.65 6.85
C THR A 56 1.02 -2.77 8.02
N VAL A 57 -0.27 -2.71 8.35
CA VAL A 57 -0.76 -1.93 9.49
C VAL A 57 -1.49 -2.84 10.45
N SER A 58 -1.15 -2.77 11.73
CA SER A 58 -1.90 -3.40 12.82
C SER A 58 -2.79 -2.36 13.48
N THR A 59 -4.06 -2.70 13.68
CA THR A 59 -5.05 -1.89 14.37
C THR A 59 -5.56 -2.64 15.58
N THR A 60 -5.44 -2.06 16.76
CA THR A 60 -5.99 -2.58 18.02
C THR A 60 -7.29 -1.85 18.34
N THR A 61 -8.36 -2.61 18.53
CA THR A 61 -9.67 -2.09 18.93
C THR A 61 -9.70 -1.79 20.43
N PRO A 62 -10.69 -1.02 20.93
CA PRO A 62 -10.85 -0.75 22.37
C PRO A 62 -11.02 -2.01 23.22
N THR A 63 -11.51 -3.10 22.63
CA THR A 63 -11.64 -4.41 23.29
C THR A 63 -10.34 -5.22 23.34
N GLY A 64 -9.25 -4.69 22.79
CA GLY A 64 -7.93 -5.32 22.76
C GLY A 64 -7.71 -6.29 21.59
N HIS A 65 -8.67 -6.46 20.68
CA HIS A 65 -8.45 -7.28 19.48
C HIS A 65 -7.53 -6.56 18.50
N ALA A 66 -6.57 -7.28 17.94
CA ALA A 66 -5.65 -6.77 16.93
C ALA A 66 -5.98 -7.35 15.55
N TYR A 67 -6.02 -6.47 14.55
CA TYR A 67 -6.26 -6.83 13.16
C TYR A 67 -5.14 -6.28 12.29
N THR A 68 -4.65 -7.14 11.39
CA THR A 68 -3.54 -6.78 10.49
C THR A 68 -4.06 -6.62 9.06
N SER A 69 -3.70 -5.51 8.42
CA SER A 69 -4.00 -5.22 7.02
C SER A 69 -2.72 -5.11 6.22
N THR A 70 -2.61 -5.91 5.16
CA THR A 70 -1.50 -5.87 4.19
C THR A 70 -2.10 -5.73 2.80
N PRO A 71 -1.65 -4.77 1.97
CA PRO A 71 -2.04 -4.67 0.58
C PRO A 71 -1.77 -5.97 -0.17
N PRO A 72 -2.58 -6.31 -1.18
CA PRO A 72 -2.26 -7.42 -2.05
C PRO A 72 -0.88 -7.22 -2.71
N PRO A 73 -0.20 -8.30 -3.13
CA PRO A 73 0.98 -8.17 -3.96
C PRO A 73 0.67 -7.33 -5.20
N LEU A 74 1.67 -6.61 -5.70
CA LEU A 74 1.53 -5.94 -6.99
C LEU A 74 1.15 -6.98 -8.04
N PRO A 75 0.29 -6.63 -9.02
CA PRO A 75 0.04 -7.48 -10.15
C PRO A 75 1.38 -7.87 -10.78
N LEU A 76 1.55 -9.15 -11.09
CA LEU A 76 2.66 -9.53 -11.95
C LEU A 76 2.47 -8.77 -13.27
N PRO A 77 3.53 -8.16 -13.83
CA PRO A 77 3.41 -7.55 -15.13
C PRO A 77 2.91 -8.61 -16.10
N THR A 78 1.67 -8.47 -16.56
CA THR A 78 1.18 -9.20 -17.71
C THR A 78 1.85 -8.54 -18.90
N ILE A 79 3.10 -8.93 -19.19
CA ILE A 79 3.64 -8.68 -20.52
C ILE A 79 2.82 -9.58 -21.42
N ASP A 80 1.76 -9.05 -22.02
CA ASP A 80 1.08 -9.71 -23.12
C ASP A 80 1.99 -9.59 -24.35
N ALA A 81 3.07 -10.37 -24.33
CA ALA A 81 4.01 -10.46 -25.45
C ALA A 81 3.35 -11.02 -26.72
N GLN A 82 2.13 -11.56 -26.60
CA GLN A 82 1.38 -12.14 -27.71
C GLN A 82 0.57 -11.08 -28.46
N HIS A 83 0.12 -10.02 -27.78
CA HIS A 83 -0.63 -8.93 -28.40
C HIS A 83 -0.07 -7.54 -28.02
N PRO A 84 1.02 -7.08 -28.67
CA PRO A 84 1.54 -5.74 -28.43
C PRO A 84 0.48 -4.68 -28.71
N SER A 85 0.41 -3.68 -27.85
CA SER A 85 -0.44 -2.50 -28.07
C SER A 85 -0.07 -1.79 -29.37
N ARG A 86 -0.99 -0.97 -29.92
CA ARG A 86 -0.71 -0.20 -31.16
C ARG A 86 0.54 0.67 -31.05
N PHE A 87 0.82 1.20 -29.86
CA PHE A 87 2.01 1.99 -29.60
C PHE A 87 3.29 1.15 -29.67
N GLU A 88 3.29 -0.03 -29.04
CA GLU A 88 4.41 -0.97 -29.11
C GLU A 88 4.64 -1.50 -30.52
N GLN A 89 3.56 -1.76 -31.28
CA GLN A 89 3.66 -2.17 -32.69
C GLN A 89 4.31 -1.10 -33.55
N GLU A 90 3.92 0.16 -33.38
CA GLU A 90 4.50 1.27 -34.14
C GLU A 90 5.98 1.50 -33.75
N LEU A 91 6.29 1.42 -32.46
CA LEU A 91 7.66 1.51 -31.97
C LEU A 91 8.54 0.38 -32.56
N LEU A 92 8.05 -0.86 -32.53
CA LEU A 92 8.76 -2.00 -33.13
C LEU A 92 8.93 -1.82 -34.64
N ARG A 93 7.93 -1.27 -35.34
CA ARG A 93 8.02 -0.99 -36.77
C ARG A 93 9.11 0.01 -37.09
N LEU A 94 9.22 1.09 -36.32
CA LEU A 94 10.23 2.12 -36.52
C LEU A 94 11.64 1.61 -36.21
N VAL A 95 11.79 0.77 -35.17
CA VAL A 95 13.10 0.21 -34.79
C VAL A 95 13.59 -0.87 -35.76
N MET A 96 12.69 -1.66 -36.35
CA MET A 96 13.02 -2.75 -37.30
C MET A 96 13.14 -2.29 -38.76
N ALA A 97 12.76 -1.05 -39.07
CA ALA A 97 12.85 -0.47 -40.42
C ALA A 97 14.14 0.36 -40.65
N ALA A 98 15.03 0.42 -39.66
CA ALA A 98 16.37 1.00 -39.74
C ALA A 98 17.43 -0.10 -39.92
#